data_AF-A0A7W1W112-F1
#
_entry.id   AF-A0A7W1W112-F1
#
_cell.length_a   1.000
_cell.length_b   1.000
_cell.length_c   1.000
_cell.angle_alpha   90.00
_cell.angle_beta   90.00
_cell.angle_gamma   90.00
#
_symmetry.space_group_name_H-M   'P 1'
#
loop_
_entity.id
_entity.type
_entity.pdbx_description
1 polymer ?
#
loop_
_entity_poly.entity_id
_entity_poly.type
_entity_poly.pdbx_seq_one_letter_code
_entity_poly.pdbx_strand_id
1 'polypeptide(L)'
;MDLQQRVVLLKKLGVFLLSEDEKWEAVKKKASHDNAWFIPRFVDYQLQHIATEFLSGENLEKWVTRYQIPQRQADPRTVGVIMAGNIPLAGFHDFLSVFISGHRQTIKSSSKDMVLIQGIVNTLIEWEPA
;
A
#
# COMPACT_ATOMS: atom_id res chain seq x y z
N MET A 1 16.14 4.33 -3.18
CA MET A 1 15.06 5.21 -3.70
C MET A 1 14.99 6.53 -2.94
N ASP A 2 14.98 7.67 -3.63
CA ASP A 2 14.73 9.00 -3.02
C ASP A 2 13.23 9.31 -2.86
N LEU A 3 12.89 10.44 -2.22
CA LEU A 3 11.51 10.82 -1.92
C LEU A 3 10.67 10.98 -3.18
N GLN A 4 11.21 11.63 -4.21
CA GLN A 4 10.47 11.86 -5.45
C GLN A 4 10.14 10.54 -6.15
N GLN A 5 11.10 9.60 -6.20
CA GLN A 5 10.88 8.26 -6.72
C GLN A 5 9.81 7.50 -5.91
N ARG A 6 9.84 7.59 -4.57
CA ARG A 6 8.80 6.99 -3.71
C ARG A 6 7.41 7.54 -4.02
N VAL A 7 7.28 8.86 -4.18
CA VAL A 7 6.02 9.52 -4.54
C VAL A 7 5.52 9.04 -5.90
N VAL A 8 6.39 9.00 -6.92
CA VAL A 8 6.02 8.53 -8.26
C VAL A 8 5.53 7.08 -8.22
N LEU A 9 6.23 6.21 -7.49
CA LEU A 9 5.85 4.80 -7.37
C LEU A 9 4.50 4.63 -6.67
N LEU A 10 4.22 5.41 -5.63
CA LEU A 10 2.94 5.40 -4.93
C LEU A 10 1.78 5.91 -5.79
N LYS A 11 2.00 6.93 -6.63
CA LYS A 11 1.00 7.36 -7.61
C LYS A 11 0.70 6.26 -8.64
N LYS A 12 1.75 5.59 -9.14
CA LYS A 12 1.61 4.44 -10.04
C LYS A 12 0.84 3.30 -9.36
N LEU A 13 1.11 3.03 -8.08
CA LEU A 13 0.35 2.07 -7.30
C LEU A 13 -1.14 2.45 -7.24
N GLY A 14 -1.47 3.73 -6.99
CA GLY A 14 -2.85 4.20 -6.98
C GLY A 14 -3.61 3.88 -8.27
N VAL A 15 -2.98 4.09 -9.44
CA VAL A 15 -3.57 3.73 -10.74
C VAL A 15 -3.75 2.21 -10.88
N PHE A 16 -2.73 1.44 -10.49
CA PHE A 16 -2.78 -0.03 -10.56
C PHE A 16 -3.87 -0.64 -9.68
N LEU A 17 -4.11 -0.11 -8.47
CA LEU A 17 -5.14 -0.63 -7.57
C LEU A 17 -6.54 -0.59 -8.20
N LEU A 18 -6.77 0.32 -9.16
CA LEU A 18 -8.03 0.50 -9.90
C LEU A 18 -8.01 -0.11 -11.31
N SER A 19 -6.91 -0.76 -11.68
CA SER A 19 -6.77 -1.39 -12.99
C SER A 19 -7.46 -2.76 -13.04
N GLU A 20 -7.78 -3.19 -14.26
CA GLU A 20 -8.32 -4.53 -14.55
C GLU A 20 -7.20 -5.56 -14.82
N ASP A 21 -6.03 -5.38 -14.20
CA ASP A 21 -4.91 -6.33 -14.33
C ASP A 21 -5.32 -7.73 -13.85
N GLU A 22 -5.12 -8.75 -14.70
CA GLU A 22 -5.60 -10.10 -14.41
C GLU A 22 -4.97 -10.70 -13.14
N LYS A 23 -3.69 -10.41 -12.86
CA LYS A 23 -3.03 -10.89 -11.65
C LYS A 23 -3.61 -10.19 -10.43
N TRP A 24 -3.87 -8.89 -10.53
CA TRP A 24 -4.50 -8.12 -9.46
C TRP A 24 -5.92 -8.58 -9.16
N GLU A 25 -6.73 -8.83 -10.19
CA GLU A 25 -8.07 -9.40 -10.05
C GLU A 25 -8.05 -10.77 -9.36
N ALA A 26 -7.08 -11.63 -9.68
CA ALA A 26 -6.90 -12.90 -9.00
C ALA A 26 -6.58 -12.73 -7.51
N VAL A 27 -5.76 -11.73 -7.16
CA VAL A 27 -5.46 -11.39 -5.75
C VAL A 27 -6.73 -10.93 -5.01
N LYS A 28 -7.54 -10.05 -5.60
CA LYS A 28 -8.80 -9.58 -5.00
C LYS A 28 -9.79 -10.72 -4.77
N LYS A 29 -9.95 -11.61 -5.76
CA LYS A 29 -10.81 -12.80 -5.66
C LYS A 29 -10.33 -13.74 -4.55
N LYS A 30 -9.03 -14.00 -4.48
CA LYS A 30 -8.46 -14.84 -3.42
C LYS A 30 -8.66 -14.23 -2.04
N ALA A 31 -8.46 -12.92 -1.89
CA ALA A 31 -8.70 -12.23 -0.62
C ALA A 31 -10.15 -12.36 -0.14
N SER A 32 -11.10 -12.25 -1.08
CA SER A 32 -12.54 -12.40 -0.80
C SER A 32 -12.92 -13.84 -0.43
N HIS A 33 -12.23 -14.82 -1.03
CA HIS A 33 -12.40 -16.24 -0.71
C HIS A 33 -11.86 -16.59 0.69
N ASP A 34 -10.67 -16.09 1.01
CA ASP A 34 -9.96 -16.44 2.25
C ASP A 34 -10.51 -15.69 3.48
N ASN A 35 -11.23 -14.58 3.27
CA ASN A 35 -11.82 -13.79 4.35
C ASN A 35 -13.25 -13.35 4.02
N ALA A 36 -14.23 -13.93 4.72
CA ALA A 36 -15.65 -13.64 4.52
C ALA A 36 -16.06 -12.18 4.79
N TRP A 37 -15.25 -11.40 5.52
CA TRP A 37 -15.49 -9.96 5.68
C TRP A 37 -15.18 -9.18 4.39
N PHE A 38 -14.36 -9.73 3.51
CA PHE A 38 -13.84 -9.07 2.32
C PHE A 38 -14.72 -9.37 1.10
N ILE A 39 -16.01 -9.10 1.23
CA ILE A 39 -16.91 -9.19 0.09
C ILE A 39 -16.39 -8.27 -1.04
N PRO A 40 -16.52 -8.64 -2.34
CA PRO A 40 -15.89 -7.93 -3.44
C PRO A 40 -16.12 -6.42 -3.42
N ARG A 41 -17.38 -5.99 -3.20
CA ARG A 41 -17.73 -4.57 -3.11
C ARG A 41 -16.97 -3.80 -2.02
N PHE A 42 -16.61 -4.46 -0.91
CA PHE A 42 -15.89 -3.80 0.18
C PHE A 42 -14.40 -3.69 -0.14
N VAL A 43 -13.83 -4.72 -0.78
CA VAL A 43 -12.47 -4.67 -1.31
C VAL A 43 -12.36 -3.54 -2.33
N ASP A 44 -13.24 -3.51 -3.34
CA ASP A 44 -13.21 -2.48 -4.38
C ASP A 44 -13.43 -1.07 -3.80
N TYR A 45 -14.39 -0.90 -2.88
CA TYR A 45 -14.60 0.37 -2.16
C TYR A 45 -13.33 0.85 -1.44
N GLN A 46 -12.67 -0.06 -0.72
CA GLN A 46 -11.48 0.28 0.06
C GLN A 46 -10.29 0.62 -0.84
N LEU A 47 -10.11 -0.11 -1.94
CA LEU A 47 -9.09 0.14 -2.95
C LEU A 47 -9.32 1.48 -3.66
N GLN A 48 -10.57 1.78 -4.02
CA GLN A 48 -10.97 3.08 -4.56
C GLN A 48 -10.58 4.20 -3.60
N HIS A 49 -10.96 4.09 -2.33
CA HIS A 49 -10.61 5.10 -1.32
C HIS A 49 -9.10 5.26 -1.15
N ILE A 50 -8.33 4.17 -1.09
CA ILE A 50 -6.86 4.26 -0.99
C ILE A 50 -6.29 4.98 -2.22
N ALA A 51 -6.74 4.62 -3.42
CA ALA A 51 -6.26 5.20 -4.65
C ALA A 51 -6.60 6.70 -4.77
N THR A 52 -7.83 7.11 -4.43
CA THR A 52 -8.29 8.50 -4.61
C THR A 52 -7.92 9.41 -3.45
N GLU A 53 -7.97 8.91 -2.21
CA GLU A 53 -7.75 9.74 -1.02
C GLU A 53 -6.29 9.78 -0.59
N PHE A 54 -5.54 8.67 -0.74
CA PHE A 54 -4.15 8.61 -0.28
C PHE A 54 -3.14 8.71 -1.40
N LEU A 55 -3.37 8.01 -2.52
CA LEU A 55 -2.38 7.85 -3.58
C LEU A 55 -2.60 8.77 -4.78
N SER A 56 -3.68 9.57 -4.79
CA SER A 56 -3.91 10.53 -5.85
C SER A 56 -2.82 11.58 -5.86
N GLY A 57 -2.46 12.06 -7.06
CA GLY A 57 -1.30 12.91 -7.25
C GLY A 57 -1.32 14.17 -6.38
N GLU A 58 -2.47 14.82 -6.30
CA GLU A 58 -2.68 16.05 -5.52
C GLU A 58 -2.65 15.78 -4.01
N ASN A 59 -3.43 14.81 -3.52
CA ASN A 59 -3.53 14.53 -2.09
C ASN A 59 -2.21 14.02 -1.51
N LEU A 60 -1.52 13.12 -2.23
CA LEU A 60 -0.24 12.57 -1.79
C LEU A 60 0.83 13.66 -1.67
N GLU A 61 0.97 14.51 -2.69
CA GLU A 61 1.96 15.61 -2.67
C GLU A 61 1.63 16.63 -1.57
N LYS A 62 0.36 17.00 -1.44
CA LYS A 62 -0.09 17.92 -0.39
C LYS A 62 0.11 17.34 1.01
N TRP A 63 -0.02 16.04 1.20
CA TRP A 63 0.24 15.37 2.47
C TRP A 63 1.75 15.29 2.77
N VAL A 64 2.57 14.90 1.79
CA VAL A 64 4.04 14.78 1.94
C VAL A 64 4.69 16.11 2.30
N THR A 65 4.24 17.23 1.71
CA THR A 65 4.81 18.57 1.97
C THR A 65 4.53 19.10 3.38
N ARG A 66 3.63 18.48 4.15
CA ARG A 66 3.38 18.84 5.56
C ARG A 66 4.48 18.39 6.51
N TYR A 67 5.39 17.54 6.05
CA TYR A 67 6.44 16.95 6.86
C TYR A 67 7.82 17.25 6.26
N GLN A 68 8.84 17.34 7.12
CA GLN A 68 10.23 17.50 6.70
C GLN A 68 10.85 16.15 6.34
N ILE A 69 10.29 15.47 5.33
CA ILE A 69 10.80 14.16 4.89
C ILE A 69 12.08 14.39 4.06
N PRO A 70 13.22 13.78 4.42
CA PRO A 70 14.45 13.95 3.67
C PRO A 70 14.35 13.26 2.30
N GLN A 71 15.06 13.81 1.31
CA GLN A 71 15.16 13.18 -0.02
C GLN A 71 15.67 11.74 0.09
N ARG A 72 16.69 11.51 0.91
CA ARG A 72 17.15 10.16 1.28
C ARG A 72 17.22 10.05 2.80
N GLN A 73 16.70 8.95 3.33
CA GLN A 73 16.79 8.66 4.75
C GLN A 73 18.22 8.25 5.09
N ALA A 74 18.91 9.07 5.89
CA ALA A 74 20.33 8.86 6.20
C ALA A 74 20.56 7.67 7.15
N ASP A 75 19.60 7.41 8.04
CA ASP A 75 19.65 6.28 8.99
C ASP A 75 18.33 5.48 8.95
N PRO A 76 18.14 4.60 7.95
CA PRO A 76 16.91 3.82 7.82
C PRO A 76 16.74 2.81 8.96
N ARG A 77 15.78 3.07 9.85
CA ARG A 77 15.32 2.11 10.86
C ARG A 77 14.39 1.05 10.27
N THR A 78 14.29 -0.09 10.96
CA THR A 78 13.28 -1.11 10.70
C THR A 78 12.08 -0.87 11.59
N VAL A 79 10.91 -0.68 10.99
CA VAL A 79 9.65 -0.39 11.67
C VAL A 79 8.72 -1.59 11.53
N GLY A 80 8.24 -2.10 12.66
CA GLY A 80 7.23 -3.15 12.69
C GLY A 80 5.83 -2.58 12.46
N VAL A 81 5.07 -3.16 11.53
CA VAL A 81 3.68 -2.78 11.25
C VAL A 81 2.79 -3.98 11.52
N ILE A 82 1.83 -3.84 12.43
CA ILE A 82 0.87 -4.90 12.75
C ILE A 82 -0.48 -4.51 12.15
N MET A 83 -0.98 -5.31 11.21
CA MET A 83 -2.23 -5.01 10.51
C MET A 83 -3.37 -5.91 10.99
N ALA A 84 -4.49 -5.29 11.38
CA ALA A 84 -5.72 -6.01 11.65
C ALA A 84 -6.31 -6.61 10.37
N GLY A 85 -7.17 -7.63 10.48
CA GLY A 85 -7.73 -8.36 9.32
C GLY A 85 -9.25 -8.33 9.22
N ASN A 86 -9.90 -7.38 9.89
CA ASN A 86 -11.34 -7.16 9.85
C ASN A 86 -11.78 -6.16 8.76
N ILE A 87 -10.85 -5.33 8.26
CA ILE A 87 -11.06 -4.36 7.19
C ILE A 87 -9.97 -4.60 6.14
N PRO A 88 -10.28 -4.65 4.84
CA PRO A 88 -9.27 -4.81 3.79
C PRO A 88 -8.17 -3.75 3.96
N LEU A 89 -6.91 -4.17 4.04
CA LEU A 89 -5.79 -3.23 4.10
C LEU A 89 -5.87 -2.23 5.28
N ALA A 90 -6.40 -2.65 6.44
CA ALA A 90 -6.58 -1.78 7.61
C ALA A 90 -5.31 -1.03 8.05
N GLY A 91 -4.13 -1.62 7.83
CA GLY A 91 -2.83 -1.02 8.14
C GLY A 91 -2.16 -0.29 6.98
N PHE A 92 -2.88 0.00 5.89
CA PHE A 92 -2.28 0.62 4.70
C PHE A 92 -1.66 1.98 4.98
N HIS A 93 -2.30 2.80 5.81
CA HIS A 93 -1.76 4.12 6.15
C HIS A 93 -0.42 4.03 6.90
N ASP A 94 -0.27 3.03 7.79
CA ASP A 94 1.00 2.78 8.49
C ASP A 94 2.06 2.33 7.49
N PHE A 95 1.70 1.40 6.58
CA PHE A 95 2.57 0.98 5.48
C PHE A 95 3.03 2.16 4.61
N LEU A 96 2.10 3.02 4.20
CA LEU A 96 2.35 4.22 3.43
C LEU A 96 3.31 5.17 4.15
N SER A 97 3.08 5.39 5.45
CA SER A 97 3.86 6.31 6.28
C SER A 97 5.31 5.85 6.46
N VAL A 98 5.51 4.55 6.70
CA VAL A 98 6.86 3.98 6.81
C VAL A 98 7.55 3.97 5.44
N PHE A 99 6.82 3.65 4.37
CA PHE A 99 7.35 3.67 3.01
C PHE A 99 7.85 5.06 2.64
N ILE A 100 7.00 6.08 2.76
CA ILE A 100 7.29 7.43 2.28
C ILE A 100 8.42 8.10 3.07
N SER A 101 8.59 7.76 4.36
CA SER A 101 9.67 8.25 5.21
C SER A 101 11.03 7.59 4.91
N GLY A 102 11.07 6.59 4.03
CA GLY A 102 12.29 5.92 3.60
C GLY A 102 12.84 4.92 4.62
N HIS A 103 11.98 4.41 5.51
CA HIS A 103 12.33 3.37 6.47
C HIS A 103 12.07 1.96 5.92
N ARG A 104 12.69 0.96 6.55
CA ARG A 104 12.41 -0.46 6.25
C ARG A 104 11.19 -0.90 7.05
N GLN A 105 10.39 -1.79 6.47
CA GLN A 105 9.16 -2.25 7.12
C GLN A 105 9.23 -3.76 7.38
N THR A 106 8.73 -4.19 8.52
CA THR A 106 8.44 -5.60 8.81
C THR A 106 6.95 -5.69 9.10
N ILE A 107 6.21 -6.27 8.16
CA ILE A 107 4.75 -6.30 8.22
C ILE A 107 4.31 -7.64 8.81
N LYS A 108 3.56 -7.59 9.90
CA LYS A 108 2.82 -8.74 10.44
C LYS A 108 1.35 -8.49 10.20
N SER A 109 0.82 -9.05 9.11
CA SER A 109 -0.60 -8.99 8.85
C SER A 109 -1.36 -10.06 9.64
N SER A 110 -2.66 -9.86 9.83
CA SER A 110 -3.55 -10.93 10.26
C SER A 110 -3.46 -12.10 9.28
N SER A 111 -3.54 -13.33 9.78
CA SER A 111 -3.61 -14.52 8.92
C SER A 111 -4.81 -14.50 7.98
N LYS A 112 -5.84 -13.71 8.32
CA LYS A 112 -7.05 -13.51 7.52
C LYS A 112 -6.92 -12.37 6.49
N ASP A 113 -5.88 -11.55 6.55
CA ASP A 113 -5.68 -10.42 5.63
C ASP A 113 -4.20 -10.30 5.23
N MET A 114 -3.68 -11.35 4.60
CA MET A 114 -2.33 -11.36 4.05
C MET A 114 -2.33 -11.14 2.53
N VAL A 115 -3.40 -11.54 1.85
CA VAL A 115 -3.44 -11.65 0.38
C VAL A 115 -3.30 -10.30 -0.30
N LEU A 116 -4.07 -9.29 0.12
CA LEU A 116 -4.06 -7.96 -0.51
C LEU A 116 -2.72 -7.25 -0.30
N ILE A 117 -2.25 -7.17 0.94
CA ILE A 117 -0.99 -6.48 1.25
C ILE A 117 0.22 -7.18 0.60
N GLN A 118 0.23 -8.52 0.57
CA GLN A 118 1.29 -9.26 -0.13
C GLN A 118 1.25 -9.00 -1.64
N GLY A 119 0.05 -8.93 -2.24
CA GLY A 119 -0.11 -8.55 -3.64
C GLY A 119 0.50 -7.18 -3.94
N ILE A 120 0.18 -6.17 -3.12
CA ILE A 120 0.75 -4.81 -3.25
C ILE A 120 2.27 -4.82 -3.12
N VAL A 121 2.80 -5.49 -2.08
CA VAL A 121 4.26 -5.54 -1.85
C VAL A 121 4.97 -6.24 -3.00
N ASN A 122 4.42 -7.35 -3.51
CA ASN A 122 4.99 -8.06 -4.66
C ASN A 122 5.01 -7.17 -5.90
N THR A 123 3.90 -6.48 -6.20
CA THR A 123 3.84 -5.54 -7.34
C THR A 123 4.88 -4.42 -7.21
N LEU A 124 5.07 -3.86 -6.01
CA LEU A 124 6.09 -2.83 -5.78
C LEU A 124 7.51 -3.36 -5.98
N ILE A 125 7.80 -4.58 -5.53
CA ILE A 125 9.10 -5.26 -5.73
C ILE A 125 9.33 -5.56 -7.22
N GLU A 126 8.28 -5.97 -7.96
CA GLU A 126 8.36 -6.21 -9.40
C GLU A 126 8.71 -4.94 -10.18
N TRP A 127 8.18 -3.78 -9.76
CA TRP A 127 8.47 -2.51 -10.41
C TRP A 127 9.83 -1.92 -10.03
N GLU A 128 10.21 -2.03 -8.76
CA GLU A 128 11.45 -1.49 -8.21
C GLU A 128 12.08 -2.50 -7.24
N PRO A 129 12.92 -3.43 -7.76
CA PRO A 129 13.66 -4.37 -6.93
C PRO A 129 14.61 -3.67 -5.94
N ALA A 130 14.87 -4.31 -4.81
CA ALA A 130 15.68 -3.78 -3.71
C ALA A 130 17.16 -3.55 -4.08
#